data_AF-A0A433QHA4-F1
#
_entry.id   AF-A0A433QHA4-F1
#
_cell.length_a   1.000
_cell.length_b   1.000
_cell.length_c   1.000
_cell.angle_alpha   90.00
_cell.angle_beta   90.00
_cell.angle_gamma   90.00
#
_symmetry.space_group_name_H-M   'P 1'
#
loop_
_entity.id
_entity.type
_entity.pdbx_description
1 polymer ?
#
loop_
_entity_poly.entity_id
_entity_poly.type
_entity_poly.pdbx_seq_one_letter_code
_entity_poly.pdbx_strand_id
1 'polypeptide(L)'
;MLLSSIHDIQQSNLFSHMRKYQEIPGSETPEAHCRYVFEHFIKHAKANNIAVIASAWGAHCLMDLMNNNCAYLICSGPLAIASILFSSCEIVEFFRRQVRAVALANSVHSRDTIVGDGKLVWLHENVVNWIVSDANFGDMVEDLRFGCNSVSAAVELTDHIIPKAMDPIFKFFRLKITGGDDELDNISDNEDRDLTQEEEAELAAHLENLYVGPAFGAER
;
A
#
# COMPACT_ATOMS: atom_id res chain seq x y z
N MET A 1 48.79 22.52 20.76
CA MET A 1 47.46 22.86 21.32
C MET A 1 46.49 23.34 20.23
N LEU A 2 46.47 22.70 19.06
CA LEU A 2 45.66 23.13 17.88
C LEU A 2 45.01 21.95 17.13
N LEU A 3 44.99 20.74 17.70
CA LEU A 3 44.42 19.55 17.06
C LEU A 3 43.02 19.18 17.58
N SER A 4 42.55 19.83 18.65
CA SER A 4 41.19 19.60 19.18
C SER A 4 40.10 20.37 18.43
N SER A 5 40.45 21.33 17.58
CA SER A 5 39.46 22.24 16.96
C SER A 5 38.99 21.80 15.57
N ILE A 6 39.68 20.87 14.89
CA ILE A 6 39.31 20.45 13.53
C ILE A 6 38.23 19.35 13.55
N HIS A 7 38.22 18.51 14.59
CA HIS A 7 37.25 17.43 14.71
C HIS A 7 35.82 17.93 15.02
N ASP A 8 35.70 19.03 15.76
CA ASP A 8 34.41 19.64 16.11
C ASP A 8 33.77 20.42 14.95
N ILE A 9 34.60 21.00 14.07
CA ILE A 9 34.13 21.77 12.89
C ILE A 9 33.62 20.83 11.78
N GLN A 10 34.15 19.61 11.67
CA GLN A 10 33.66 18.64 10.70
C GLN A 10 32.37 17.94 11.13
N GLN A 11 32.14 17.72 12.44
CA GLN A 11 30.86 17.16 12.90
C GLN A 11 29.71 18.15 12.73
N SER A 12 29.90 19.43 13.10
CA SER A 12 28.85 20.45 13.01
C SER A 12 28.33 20.71 11.58
N ASN A 13 29.16 20.51 10.55
CA ASN A 13 28.75 20.64 9.15
C ASN A 13 28.14 19.35 8.56
N LEU A 14 28.36 18.19 9.17
CA LEU A 14 27.74 16.93 8.74
C LEU A 14 26.26 16.85 9.18
N PHE A 15 25.90 17.56 10.26
CA PHE A 15 24.54 17.59 10.82
C PHE A 15 23.63 18.69 10.24
N SER A 16 24.17 19.66 9.49
CA SER A 16 23.39 20.80 8.98
C SER A 16 22.42 20.44 7.83
N HIS A 17 22.56 19.25 7.25
CA HIS A 17 21.73 18.76 6.15
C HIS A 17 20.83 17.58 6.50
N MET A 18 20.77 17.18 7.79
CA MET A 18 19.72 16.25 8.20
C MET A 18 18.38 16.98 8.14
N ARG A 19 17.54 16.61 7.17
CA ARG A 19 16.12 17.01 7.17
C ARG A 19 15.58 16.69 8.56
N LYS A 20 15.07 17.71 9.27
CA LYS A 20 14.36 17.49 10.52
C LYS A 20 13.19 16.57 10.23
N TYR A 21 13.29 15.32 10.66
CA TYR A 21 12.16 14.42 10.69
C TYR A 21 11.16 15.00 11.70
N GLN A 22 10.02 15.43 11.18
CA GLN A 22 8.89 15.85 11.99
C GLN A 22 7.89 14.70 11.98
N GLU A 23 7.58 14.17 13.17
CA GLU A 23 6.49 13.23 13.32
C GLU A 23 5.17 13.92 12.96
N ILE A 24 4.36 13.23 12.17
CA ILE A 24 3.02 13.70 11.79
C ILE A 24 2.08 13.33 12.95
N PRO A 25 1.44 14.30 13.62
CA PRO A 25 0.53 13.98 14.72
C PRO A 25 -0.65 13.12 14.26
N GLY A 26 -0.96 12.06 15.00
CA GLY A 26 -2.00 11.08 14.67
C GLY A 26 -1.57 10.01 13.66
N SER A 27 -0.27 9.88 13.39
CA SER A 27 0.33 8.91 12.47
C SER A 27 1.39 8.03 13.15
N GLU A 28 1.28 7.83 14.47
CA GLU A 28 2.30 7.18 15.30
C GLU A 28 2.34 5.65 15.16
N THR A 29 1.24 5.02 14.72
CA THR A 29 1.18 3.58 14.41
C THR A 29 0.81 3.37 12.94
N PRO A 30 1.07 2.19 12.34
CA PRO A 30 0.68 1.90 10.96
C PRO A 30 -0.82 2.09 10.70
N GLU A 31 -1.68 1.71 11.65
CA GLU A 31 -3.14 1.88 11.57
C GLU A 31 -3.53 3.36 11.65
N ALA A 32 -2.91 4.09 12.59
CA ALA A 32 -3.12 5.52 12.73
C ALA A 32 -2.67 6.28 11.48
N HIS A 33 -1.52 5.89 10.90
CA HIS A 33 -1.02 6.42 9.63
C HIS A 33 -1.98 6.15 8.47
N CYS A 34 -2.46 4.92 8.33
CA CYS A 34 -3.41 4.54 7.28
C CYS A 34 -4.70 5.36 7.38
N ARG A 35 -5.24 5.51 8.61
CA ARG A 35 -6.37 6.39 8.89
C ARG A 35 -6.07 7.85 8.58
N TYR A 36 -4.93 8.37 9.02
CA TYR A 36 -4.54 9.75 8.79
C TYR A 36 -4.49 10.05 7.29
N VAL A 37 -3.83 9.19 6.50
CA VAL A 37 -3.73 9.37 5.05
C VAL A 37 -5.10 9.31 4.38
N PHE A 38 -5.94 8.37 4.82
CA PHE A 38 -7.31 8.29 4.34
C PHE A 38 -8.07 9.59 4.61
N GLU A 39 -8.05 10.05 5.86
CA GLU A 39 -8.80 11.20 6.32
C GLU A 39 -8.32 12.54 5.74
N HIS A 40 -7.05 12.67 5.37
CA HIS A 40 -6.51 13.96 4.91
C HIS A 40 -6.36 14.03 3.39
N PHE A 41 -6.24 12.90 2.70
CA PHE A 41 -5.95 12.86 1.28
C PHE A 41 -6.97 12.03 0.50
N ILE A 42 -7.11 10.74 0.83
CA ILE A 42 -7.86 9.80 -0.02
C ILE A 42 -9.36 10.11 -0.01
N LYS A 43 -9.94 10.43 1.15
CA LYS A 43 -11.38 10.73 1.26
C LYS A 43 -11.81 11.94 0.42
N HIS A 44 -10.88 12.84 0.11
CA HIS A 44 -11.11 14.05 -0.67
C HIS A 44 -10.74 13.88 -2.15
N ALA A 45 -10.29 12.70 -2.56
CA ALA A 45 -9.96 12.43 -3.95
C ALA A 45 -11.21 12.52 -4.83
N LYS A 46 -11.05 13.09 -6.04
CA LYS A 46 -12.09 13.10 -7.09
C LYS A 46 -12.22 11.75 -7.81
N ALA A 47 -11.35 10.79 -7.49
CA ALA A 47 -11.31 9.50 -8.14
C ALA A 47 -12.54 8.68 -7.75
N ASN A 48 -13.30 8.20 -8.74
CA ASN A 48 -14.48 7.37 -8.51
C ASN A 48 -14.18 5.86 -8.59
N ASN A 49 -12.98 5.51 -9.05
CA ASN A 49 -12.50 4.15 -9.22
C ASN A 49 -11.08 4.08 -8.64
N ILE A 50 -10.96 3.45 -7.48
CA ILE A 50 -9.72 3.31 -6.72
C ILE A 50 -9.41 1.82 -6.65
N ALA A 51 -8.18 1.46 -6.98
CA ALA A 51 -7.62 0.14 -6.73
C ALA A 51 -6.50 0.26 -5.70
N VAL A 52 -6.33 -0.75 -4.86
CA VAL A 52 -5.36 -0.73 -3.76
C VAL A 52 -4.42 -1.92 -3.85
N ILE A 53 -3.12 -1.67 -3.72
CA ILE A 53 -2.13 -2.72 -3.46
C ILE A 53 -1.67 -2.56 -2.01
N ALA A 54 -1.71 -3.63 -1.22
CA ALA A 54 -1.24 -3.59 0.16
C ALA A 54 -0.43 -4.84 0.50
N SER A 55 0.68 -4.69 1.22
CA SER A 55 1.57 -5.79 1.60
C SER A 55 1.60 -6.00 3.10
N ALA A 56 1.68 -7.26 3.53
CA ALA A 56 1.87 -7.66 4.93
C ALA A 56 0.92 -6.93 5.89
N TRP A 57 1.48 -6.18 6.86
CA TRP A 57 0.69 -5.44 7.87
C TRP A 57 -0.11 -4.27 7.27
N GLY A 58 0.30 -3.71 6.13
CA GLY A 58 -0.47 -2.67 5.44
C GLY A 58 -1.86 -3.14 5.02
N ALA A 59 -2.00 -4.44 4.70
CA ALA A 59 -3.29 -5.04 4.44
C ALA A 59 -4.16 -5.14 5.70
N HIS A 60 -3.56 -5.43 6.86
CA HIS A 60 -4.29 -5.38 8.13
C HIS A 60 -4.79 -3.95 8.41
N CYS A 61 -3.97 -2.92 8.21
CA CYS A 61 -4.39 -1.53 8.37
C CYS A 61 -5.53 -1.17 7.42
N LEU A 62 -5.51 -1.65 6.18
CA LEU A 62 -6.60 -1.45 5.21
C LEU A 62 -7.90 -2.13 5.67
N MET A 63 -7.81 -3.38 6.14
CA MET A 63 -8.97 -4.10 6.66
C MET A 63 -9.51 -3.48 7.94
N ASP A 64 -8.63 -3.00 8.83
CA ASP A 64 -9.03 -2.24 10.01
C ASP A 64 -9.78 -0.98 9.59
N LEU A 65 -9.25 -0.20 8.65
CA LEU A 65 -9.90 1.00 8.13
C LEU A 65 -11.30 0.72 7.56
N MET A 66 -11.44 -0.34 6.74
CA MET A 66 -12.73 -0.79 6.20
C MET A 66 -13.67 -1.32 7.30
N ASN A 67 -13.11 -2.02 8.29
CA ASN A 67 -13.89 -2.70 9.30
C ASN A 67 -14.39 -1.75 10.39
N ASN A 68 -13.65 -0.69 10.71
CA ASN A 68 -13.91 0.21 11.82
C ASN A 68 -15.39 0.60 11.92
N ASN A 69 -16.04 -0.07 12.85
CA ASN A 69 -17.48 -0.15 12.98
C ASN A 69 -18.04 1.10 13.65
N CYS A 70 -19.14 1.63 13.10
CA CYS A 70 -20.11 2.45 13.85
C CYS A 70 -20.71 1.72 15.07
N ALA A 71 -20.56 0.39 15.16
CA ALA A 71 -21.27 -0.45 16.12
C ALA A 71 -20.73 -0.43 17.56
N TYR A 72 -19.45 -0.14 17.81
CA TYR A 72 -18.91 -0.09 19.19
C TYR A 72 -19.45 1.11 20.00
N LEU A 73 -20.09 2.05 19.32
CA LEU A 73 -20.50 3.34 19.86
C LEU A 73 -22.01 3.44 20.15
N ILE A 74 -22.82 2.44 19.80
CA ILE A 74 -24.26 2.41 20.13
C ILE A 74 -24.50 2.17 21.64
N CYS A 75 -23.49 1.69 22.38
CA CYS A 75 -23.61 1.35 23.80
C CYS A 75 -23.08 2.41 24.79
N SER A 76 -22.56 3.56 24.33
CA SER A 76 -21.83 4.51 25.20
C SER A 76 -22.20 5.99 24.99
N GLY A 77 -23.37 6.41 25.51
CA GLY A 77 -23.61 7.78 26.00
C GLY A 77 -23.84 8.92 24.97
N PRO A 78 -24.97 9.65 25.00
CA PRO A 78 -25.58 10.31 23.83
C PRO A 78 -24.91 11.56 23.19
N LEU A 79 -23.77 12.11 23.67
CA LEU A 79 -23.32 13.44 23.20
C LEU A 79 -21.99 13.54 22.45
N ALA A 80 -21.04 12.60 22.61
CA ALA A 80 -19.77 12.62 21.86
C ALA A 80 -19.78 11.69 20.63
N ILE A 81 -20.87 10.95 20.44
CA ILE A 81 -20.93 9.83 19.51
C ILE A 81 -21.30 10.23 18.08
N ALA A 82 -22.02 11.34 17.90
CA ALA A 82 -22.60 11.68 16.59
C ALA A 82 -21.55 11.99 15.52
N SER A 83 -20.43 12.66 15.88
CA SER A 83 -19.34 12.97 14.95
C SER A 83 -18.53 11.73 14.55
N ILE A 84 -18.26 10.82 15.50
CA ILE A 84 -17.52 9.57 15.23
C ILE A 84 -18.39 8.58 14.46
N LEU A 85 -19.69 8.46 14.80
CA LEU A 85 -20.66 7.66 14.05
C LEU A 85 -20.83 8.17 12.61
N PHE A 86 -20.78 9.49 12.40
CA PHE A 86 -20.85 10.07 11.05
C PHE A 86 -19.59 9.71 10.23
N SER A 87 -18.40 9.89 10.81
CA SER A 87 -17.12 9.61 10.15
C SER A 87 -16.96 8.14 9.78
N SER A 88 -17.32 7.21 10.67
CA SER A 88 -17.17 5.76 10.41
C SER A 88 -18.13 5.24 9.33
N CYS A 89 -19.34 5.80 9.22
CA CYS A 89 -20.26 5.48 8.12
C CYS A 89 -19.73 6.00 6.77
N GLU A 90 -19.04 7.14 6.77
CA GLU A 90 -18.46 7.75 5.57
C GLU A 90 -17.34 6.88 4.98
N ILE A 91 -16.48 6.29 5.83
CA ILE A 91 -15.40 5.38 5.39
C ILE A 91 -15.98 4.13 4.73
N VAL A 92 -16.96 3.47 5.35
CA VAL A 92 -17.55 2.25 4.80
C VAL A 92 -18.25 2.52 3.46
N GLU A 93 -18.99 3.62 3.37
CA GLU A 93 -19.62 4.04 2.11
C GLU A 93 -18.58 4.43 1.06
N PHE A 94 -17.49 5.09 1.44
CA PHE A 94 -16.39 5.40 0.54
C PHE A 94 -15.79 4.13 -0.05
N PHE A 95 -15.45 3.14 0.79
CA PHE A 95 -14.87 1.88 0.33
C PHE A 95 -15.82 1.15 -0.61
N ARG A 96 -17.09 1.04 -0.23
CA ARG A 96 -18.13 0.44 -1.06
C ARG A 96 -18.29 1.16 -2.41
N ARG A 97 -18.18 2.49 -2.44
CA ARG A 97 -18.49 3.30 -3.63
C ARG A 97 -17.32 3.55 -4.54
N GLN A 98 -16.11 3.72 -4.01
CA GLN A 98 -14.95 4.16 -4.80
C GLN A 98 -13.89 3.07 -4.93
N VAL A 99 -13.73 2.19 -3.94
CA VAL A 99 -12.76 1.09 -4.03
C VAL A 99 -13.36 -0.05 -4.84
N ARG A 100 -12.71 -0.40 -5.95
CA ARG A 100 -13.18 -1.43 -6.90
C ARG A 100 -12.44 -2.75 -6.75
N ALA A 101 -11.18 -2.69 -6.36
CA ALA A 101 -10.31 -3.85 -6.32
C ALA A 101 -9.19 -3.67 -5.29
N VAL A 102 -8.82 -4.76 -4.64
CA VAL A 102 -7.67 -4.80 -3.72
C VAL A 102 -6.82 -6.02 -4.03
N ALA A 103 -5.54 -5.80 -4.29
CA ALA A 103 -4.54 -6.86 -4.36
C ALA A 103 -3.68 -6.82 -3.10
N LEU A 104 -3.64 -7.93 -2.39
CA LEU A 104 -2.82 -8.09 -1.20
C LEU A 104 -1.58 -8.92 -1.53
N ALA A 105 -0.46 -8.62 -0.88
CA ALA A 105 0.77 -9.41 -0.95
C ALA A 105 1.13 -9.94 0.43
N ASN A 106 1.11 -11.26 0.57
CA ASN A 106 1.34 -12.03 1.79
C ASN A 106 0.70 -11.39 3.03
N SER A 107 -0.61 -11.16 2.95
CA SER A 107 -1.33 -10.46 4.00
C SER A 107 -1.33 -11.22 5.33
N VAL A 108 -1.46 -10.46 6.43
CA VAL A 108 -1.65 -10.99 7.80
C VAL A 108 -3.00 -10.60 8.41
N HIS A 109 -3.92 -10.06 7.60
CA HIS A 109 -5.28 -9.80 8.09
C HIS A 109 -6.01 -11.10 8.44
N SER A 110 -7.05 -11.00 9.25
CA SER A 110 -7.92 -12.13 9.56
C SER A 110 -9.36 -11.79 9.22
N ARG A 111 -10.04 -12.72 8.55
CA ARG A 111 -11.48 -12.68 8.29
C ARG A 111 -12.28 -12.45 9.56
N ASP A 112 -11.86 -13.03 10.68
CA ASP A 112 -12.58 -12.98 11.95
C ASP A 112 -12.61 -11.57 12.55
N THR A 113 -11.70 -10.68 12.13
CA THR A 113 -11.76 -9.28 12.55
C THR A 113 -12.79 -8.49 11.76
N ILE A 114 -13.24 -8.98 10.61
CA ILE A 114 -14.17 -8.27 9.71
C ILE A 114 -15.62 -8.58 10.09
N VAL A 115 -16.34 -7.56 10.54
CA VAL A 115 -17.71 -7.69 11.03
C VAL A 115 -18.72 -7.14 10.02
N GLY A 116 -19.71 -7.96 9.69
CA GLY A 116 -20.85 -7.63 8.83
C GLY A 116 -20.85 -8.40 7.51
N ASP A 117 -21.93 -9.13 7.25
CA ASP A 117 -22.03 -10.05 6.11
C ASP A 117 -21.76 -9.36 4.77
N GLY A 118 -22.24 -8.12 4.59
CA GLY A 118 -21.99 -7.33 3.38
C GLY A 118 -20.50 -7.02 3.15
N LYS A 119 -19.70 -6.83 4.22
CA LYS A 119 -18.25 -6.59 4.10
C LYS A 119 -17.51 -7.87 3.72
N LEU A 120 -17.93 -9.02 4.25
CA LEU A 120 -17.35 -10.31 3.91
C LEU A 120 -17.64 -10.71 2.45
N VAL A 121 -18.85 -10.46 1.97
CA VAL A 121 -19.18 -10.65 0.54
C VAL A 121 -18.33 -9.74 -0.33
N TRP A 122 -18.25 -8.45 0.02
CA TRP A 122 -17.42 -7.51 -0.73
C TRP A 122 -15.93 -7.90 -0.73
N LEU A 123 -15.41 -8.35 0.41
CA LEU A 123 -14.04 -8.84 0.57
C LEU A 123 -13.77 -10.02 -0.37
N HIS A 124 -14.65 -11.03 -0.34
CA HIS A 124 -14.53 -12.22 -1.18
C HIS A 124 -14.56 -11.89 -2.67
N GLU A 125 -15.42 -10.94 -3.08
CA GLU A 125 -15.59 -10.58 -4.48
C GLU A 125 -14.49 -9.66 -5.01
N ASN A 126 -13.97 -8.73 -4.21
CA ASN A 126 -13.17 -7.60 -4.69
C ASN A 126 -11.72 -7.62 -4.21
N VAL A 127 -11.32 -8.64 -3.45
CA VAL A 127 -9.97 -8.77 -2.91
C VAL A 127 -9.34 -10.09 -3.35
N VAL A 128 -8.07 -10.02 -3.75
CA VAL A 128 -7.22 -11.18 -4.01
C VAL A 128 -5.95 -11.07 -3.16
N ASN A 129 -5.56 -12.15 -2.51
CA ASN A 129 -4.33 -12.23 -1.71
C ASN A 129 -3.30 -13.11 -2.40
N TRP A 130 -2.25 -12.50 -2.93
CA TRP A 130 -1.10 -13.22 -3.47
C TRP A 130 -0.21 -13.66 -2.33
N ILE A 131 0.08 -14.95 -2.22
CA ILE A 131 0.81 -15.53 -1.09
C ILE A 131 2.07 -16.26 -1.52
N VAL A 132 3.02 -16.35 -0.59
CA VAL A 132 4.15 -17.29 -0.67
C VAL A 132 3.58 -18.70 -0.57
N SER A 133 3.90 -19.54 -1.55
CA SER A 133 3.43 -20.92 -1.64
C SER A 133 4.30 -21.72 -2.60
N ASP A 134 4.40 -23.03 -2.35
CA ASP A 134 5.08 -24.00 -3.22
C ASP A 134 4.22 -24.40 -4.45
N ALA A 135 2.95 -23.98 -4.50
CA ALA A 135 2.07 -24.21 -5.65
C ALA A 135 2.51 -23.38 -6.87
N ASN A 136 2.06 -23.73 -8.07
CA ASN A 136 2.46 -23.01 -9.27
C ASN A 136 1.91 -21.59 -9.26
N PHE A 137 2.57 -20.68 -10.00
CA PHE A 137 2.12 -19.31 -10.10
C PHE A 137 0.69 -19.25 -10.65
N GLY A 138 -0.19 -18.53 -9.96
CA GLY A 138 -1.59 -18.39 -10.34
C GLY A 138 -2.51 -19.51 -9.83
N ASP A 139 -1.97 -20.57 -9.23
CA ASP A 139 -2.81 -21.61 -8.61
C ASP A 139 -3.58 -21.02 -7.42
N MET A 140 -4.86 -21.37 -7.33
CA MET A 140 -5.68 -21.05 -6.17
C MET A 140 -5.17 -21.82 -4.95
N VAL A 141 -5.00 -21.11 -3.85
CA VAL A 141 -4.62 -21.71 -2.57
C VAL A 141 -5.77 -21.53 -1.60
N GLU A 142 -6.29 -22.64 -1.08
CA GLU A 142 -7.37 -22.61 -0.10
C GLU A 142 -6.86 -22.12 1.25
N ASP A 143 -7.21 -20.88 1.60
CA ASP A 143 -6.97 -20.32 2.94
C ASP A 143 -8.19 -19.51 3.41
N LEU A 144 -9.02 -20.15 4.22
CA LEU A 144 -10.26 -19.56 4.74
C LEU A 144 -10.01 -18.45 5.77
N ARG A 145 -8.78 -18.27 6.26
CA ARG A 145 -8.44 -17.28 7.28
C ARG A 145 -8.56 -15.85 6.76
N PHE A 146 -8.40 -15.64 5.46
CA PHE A 146 -8.45 -14.31 4.86
C PHE A 146 -9.85 -13.91 4.42
N GLY A 147 -10.75 -14.86 4.17
CA GLY A 147 -12.10 -14.56 3.67
C GLY A 147 -12.12 -13.97 2.24
N CYS A 148 -10.99 -13.98 1.55
CA CYS A 148 -10.84 -13.64 0.14
C CYS A 148 -10.08 -14.76 -0.59
N ASN A 149 -10.10 -14.70 -1.92
CA ASN A 149 -9.36 -15.62 -2.76
C ASN A 149 -7.85 -15.47 -2.52
N SER A 150 -7.16 -16.58 -2.28
CA SER A 150 -5.70 -16.59 -2.19
C SER A 150 -5.10 -17.29 -3.41
N VAL A 151 -4.04 -16.70 -3.96
CA VAL A 151 -3.39 -17.12 -5.20
C VAL A 151 -1.90 -17.28 -4.93
N SER A 152 -1.31 -18.37 -5.41
CA SER A 152 0.13 -18.59 -5.27
C SER A 152 0.90 -17.61 -6.16
N ALA A 153 1.84 -16.89 -5.54
CA ALA A 153 2.85 -16.12 -6.25
C ALA A 153 4.08 -16.98 -6.64
N ALA A 154 4.16 -18.24 -6.18
CA ALA A 154 5.28 -19.14 -6.44
C ALA A 154 6.66 -18.48 -6.21
N VAL A 155 6.81 -17.78 -5.09
CA VAL A 155 8.05 -17.11 -4.66
C VAL A 155 8.32 -17.43 -3.21
N GLU A 156 9.60 -17.50 -2.85
CA GLU A 156 10.06 -17.73 -1.47
C GLU A 156 9.96 -16.48 -0.59
N LEU A 157 10.14 -15.29 -1.19
CA LEU A 157 10.23 -14.02 -0.48
C LEU A 157 9.02 -13.15 -0.79
N THR A 158 8.40 -12.61 0.26
CA THR A 158 7.24 -11.71 0.18
C THR A 158 7.49 -10.52 -0.74
N ASP A 159 8.69 -9.96 -0.70
CA ASP A 159 9.05 -8.76 -1.47
C ASP A 159 9.04 -8.99 -2.99
N HIS A 160 9.11 -10.25 -3.42
CA HIS A 160 9.05 -10.64 -4.84
C HIS A 160 7.63 -10.88 -5.34
N ILE A 161 6.62 -10.89 -4.47
CA ILE A 161 5.22 -11.13 -4.86
C ILE A 161 4.74 -10.04 -5.82
N ILE A 162 4.83 -8.77 -5.41
CA ILE A 162 4.30 -7.66 -6.20
C ILE A 162 5.01 -7.54 -7.55
N PRO A 163 6.35 -7.53 -7.64
CA PRO A 163 7.05 -7.49 -8.92
C PRO A 163 6.67 -8.64 -9.86
N LYS A 164 6.51 -9.86 -9.33
CA LYS A 164 6.18 -11.04 -10.14
C LYS A 164 4.70 -11.08 -10.56
N ALA A 165 3.81 -10.60 -9.69
CA ALA A 165 2.36 -10.62 -9.93
C ALA A 165 1.83 -9.29 -10.49
N MET A 166 2.69 -8.38 -10.92
CA MET A 166 2.30 -7.03 -11.32
C MET A 166 1.26 -7.05 -12.45
N ASP A 167 1.55 -7.73 -13.56
CA ASP A 167 0.66 -7.80 -14.72
C ASP A 167 -0.71 -8.40 -14.38
N PRO A 168 -0.80 -9.58 -13.71
CA PRO A 168 -2.12 -10.11 -13.34
C PRO A 168 -2.82 -9.26 -12.28
N ILE A 169 -2.11 -8.55 -11.39
CA ILE A 169 -2.71 -7.58 -10.46
C ILE A 169 -3.37 -6.43 -11.24
N PHE A 170 -2.65 -5.83 -12.19
CA PHE A 170 -3.20 -4.75 -13.00
C PHE A 170 -4.32 -5.22 -13.91
N LYS A 171 -4.23 -6.43 -14.47
CA LYS A 171 -5.34 -7.05 -15.20
C LYS A 171 -6.57 -7.19 -14.31
N PHE A 172 -6.42 -7.70 -13.10
CA PHE A 172 -7.51 -7.79 -12.12
C PHE A 172 -8.12 -6.41 -11.83
N PHE A 173 -7.30 -5.37 -11.66
CA PHE A 173 -7.79 -4.01 -11.45
C PHE A 173 -8.57 -3.47 -12.64
N ARG A 174 -8.06 -3.66 -13.86
CA ARG A 174 -8.76 -3.24 -15.09
C ARG A 174 -10.13 -3.90 -15.19
N LEU A 175 -10.20 -5.21 -15.01
CA LEU A 175 -11.46 -5.97 -15.03
C LEU A 175 -12.46 -5.43 -13.99
N LYS A 176 -12.00 -5.15 -12.77
CA LYS A 176 -12.86 -4.63 -11.70
C LYS A 176 -13.32 -3.19 -11.91
N ILE A 177 -12.50 -2.35 -12.53
CA ILE A 177 -12.82 -0.95 -12.80
C ILE A 177 -13.75 -0.81 -14.01
N THR A 178 -13.57 -1.64 -15.04
CA THR A 178 -14.38 -1.62 -16.27
C THR A 178 -15.67 -2.42 -16.15
N GLY A 179 -15.81 -3.30 -15.15
CA GLY A 179 -16.97 -4.18 -15.02
C GLY A 179 -16.86 -5.46 -15.85
N GLY A 180 -15.65 -5.83 -16.28
CA GLY A 180 -15.39 -7.03 -17.09
C GLY A 180 -15.35 -6.76 -18.60
N ASP A 181 -15.44 -5.50 -19.01
CA ASP A 181 -15.31 -5.09 -20.42
C ASP A 181 -13.82 -5.03 -20.78
N ASP A 182 -13.33 -6.09 -21.44
CA ASP A 182 -11.92 -6.31 -21.84
C ASP A 182 -11.47 -5.42 -23.03
N GLU A 183 -12.14 -4.30 -23.31
CA GLU A 183 -11.81 -3.44 -24.46
C GLU A 183 -10.42 -2.75 -24.36
N LEU A 184 -9.82 -2.73 -23.17
CA LEU A 184 -8.50 -2.12 -22.92
C LEU A 184 -7.32 -2.97 -23.40
N ASP A 185 -7.50 -4.27 -23.62
CA ASP A 185 -6.45 -5.15 -24.16
C ASP A 185 -6.19 -4.89 -25.67
N ASN A 186 -6.96 -4.00 -26.31
CA ASN A 186 -6.69 -3.54 -27.68
C ASN A 186 -5.65 -2.40 -27.77
N ILE A 187 -5.11 -1.93 -26.64
CA ILE A 187 -3.90 -1.10 -26.64
C ILE A 187 -2.71 -2.05 -26.65
N SER A 188 -2.46 -2.61 -27.83
CA SER A 188 -1.29 -3.43 -28.18
C SER A 188 0.00 -2.87 -27.58
N ASP A 189 0.57 -3.63 -26.64
CA ASP A 189 1.99 -3.89 -26.38
C ASP A 189 2.97 -3.04 -27.21
N ASN A 190 3.23 -1.81 -26.75
CA ASN A 190 4.48 -1.10 -27.06
C ASN A 190 5.36 -1.07 -25.79
N GLU A 191 5.39 -2.16 -25.01
CA GLU A 191 6.14 -2.23 -23.76
C GLU A 191 7.54 -2.83 -23.90
N ASP A 192 7.91 -3.33 -25.08
CA ASP A 192 9.30 -3.67 -25.44
C ASP A 192 9.94 -2.61 -26.35
N ARG A 193 9.84 -1.32 -25.99
CA ARG A 193 10.68 -0.30 -26.64
C ARG A 193 11.97 -0.15 -25.83
N ASP A 194 13.10 -0.35 -26.48
CA ASP A 194 14.40 0.01 -25.91
C ASP A 194 14.34 1.48 -25.45
N LEU A 195 14.91 1.74 -24.26
CA LEU A 195 15.05 3.11 -23.77
C LEU A 195 15.83 3.92 -24.81
N THR A 196 15.35 5.13 -25.09
CA THR A 196 16.13 6.05 -25.90
C THR A 196 17.41 6.42 -25.15
N GLN A 197 18.48 6.75 -25.89
CA GLN A 197 19.75 7.18 -25.29
C GLN A 197 19.57 8.39 -24.35
N GLU A 198 18.54 9.20 -24.57
CA GLU A 198 18.18 10.34 -23.74
C GLU A 198 17.56 9.90 -22.41
N GLU A 199 16.62 8.95 -22.45
CA GLU A 199 16.01 8.36 -21.24
C GLU A 199 17.05 7.58 -20.40
N GLU A 200 17.99 6.86 -21.05
CA GLU A 200 19.10 6.20 -20.36
C GLU A 200 20.05 7.20 -19.69
N ALA A 201 20.35 8.32 -20.35
CA ALA A 201 21.20 9.37 -19.79
C ALA A 201 20.53 10.08 -18.62
N GLU A 202 19.22 10.31 -18.68
CA GLU A 202 18.44 10.92 -17.60
C GLU A 202 18.37 10.01 -16.36
N LEU A 203 18.19 8.70 -16.58
CA LEU A 203 18.22 7.70 -15.51
C LEU A 203 19.60 7.60 -14.87
N ALA A 204 20.67 7.62 -15.67
CA ALA A 204 22.04 7.63 -15.17
C ALA A 204 22.33 8.88 -14.31
N ALA A 205 21.87 10.05 -14.73
CA ALA A 205 21.99 11.29 -13.96
C ALA A 205 21.22 11.25 -12.63
N HIS A 206 20.02 10.63 -12.61
CA HIS A 206 19.24 10.45 -11.38
C HIS A 206 19.92 9.48 -10.40
N LEU A 207 20.51 8.40 -10.91
CA LEU A 207 21.26 7.44 -10.10
C LEU A 207 22.56 8.06 -9.56
N GLU A 208 23.24 8.89 -10.35
CA GLU A 208 24.43 9.61 -9.90
C GLU A 208 24.09 10.57 -8.74
N ASN A 209 22.96 11.27 -8.81
CA ASN A 209 22.47 12.14 -7.74
C ASN A 209 22.09 11.37 -6.45
N LEU A 210 21.69 10.10 -6.55
CA LEU A 210 21.42 9.23 -5.40
C LEU A 210 22.71 8.65 -4.78
N TYR A 211 23.79 8.57 -5.56
CA TYR A 211 25.09 8.03 -5.13
C TYR A 211 26.11 9.09 -4.67
N VAL A 212 25.74 10.38 -4.64
CA VAL A 212 26.56 11.43 -3.97
C VAL A 212 26.39 11.36 -2.44
N GLY A 213 26.62 10.18 -1.86
CA GLY A 213 27.01 10.01 -0.46
C GLY A 213 28.53 9.81 -0.40
N PRO A 214 29.22 10.20 0.68
CA PRO A 214 30.68 10.16 0.71
C PRO A 214 31.17 8.73 0.45
N ALA A 215 32.00 8.58 -0.60
CA ALA A 215 32.68 7.35 -0.91
C ALA A 215 33.46 6.89 0.33
N PHE A 216 33.12 5.72 0.87
CA PHE A 216 34.02 5.02 1.78
C PHE A 216 35.29 4.71 0.99
N GLY A 217 36.32 5.52 1.23
CA GLY A 217 37.63 5.38 0.62
C GLY A 217 38.17 3.98 0.88
N ALA A 218 38.41 3.25 -0.19
CA ALA A 218 39.31 2.12 -0.19
C ALA A 218 40.74 2.66 -0.04
N GLU A 219 41.28 2.60 1.18
CA GLU A 219 42.73 2.62 1.38
C GLU A 219 43.23 1.17 1.46
N ARG A 220 44.26 0.90 0.66
CA ARG A 220 45.00 -0.37 0.57
C ARG A 220 45.87 -0.62 1.80
#